data_AF-A0A177PW11-F1
#
_entry.id   AF-A0A177PW11-F1
#
_cell.length_a   1.000
_cell.length_b   1.000
_cell.length_c   1.000
_cell.angle_alpha   90.00
_cell.angle_beta   90.00
_cell.angle_gamma   90.00
#
_symmetry.space_group_name_H-M   'P 1'
#
loop_
_entity.id
_entity.type
_entity.pdbx_description
1 polymer ?
#
loop_
_entity_poly.entity_id
_entity_poly.type
_entity_poly.pdbx_seq_one_letter_code
_entity_poly.pdbx_strand_id
1 'polypeptide(L)'
;MAGKSKKKKKDGAKKRGRLLRLITRTSDEMVVTSTTPMAARAAAQHGAAPAESAAAPVAAAPIGTAQQEEPPPIEGPLKAMVIMAHPDDAEFVCGGTVAKWCAEGWEVRYLLVTGGDKGTHDPAQHPEKLAAIREEEQRAACRLLGVKECLFLGYPDGFTVDEHELRGQIVRHLRLYRPDVVLTWDAWRTGFNHRDHRNVGTVVSDAVYPLVRDRLFYQRDEEDGLLSHQVNEVLLAGAEKPDYTVDITDHWETKIDAILCHTSQVGGRTKEDFLKVRQEQVEKEGDKPIEERFRRWSIRRPVRKQEEDPKAEAAAEAEEVTEELVEAAEEQREPETSVAE
;
A
#
# COMPACT_ATOMS: atom_id res chain seq x y z
N MET A 1 -1.82 -15.69 80.13
CA MET A 1 -3.20 -15.24 80.42
C MET A 1 -3.58 -14.26 79.31
N ALA A 2 -4.40 -14.69 78.33
CA ALA A 2 -5.83 -14.36 78.19
C ALA A 2 -6.07 -12.85 78.03
N GLY A 3 -6.72 -12.29 76.99
CA GLY A 3 -7.52 -12.81 75.88
C GLY A 3 -8.53 -11.74 75.45
N LYS A 4 -9.09 -11.90 74.23
CA LYS A 4 -10.32 -11.31 73.59
C LYS A 4 -9.96 -10.75 72.22
N SER A 5 -10.31 -11.30 71.04
CA SER A 5 -11.50 -12.00 70.51
C SER A 5 -12.81 -11.21 70.49
N LYS A 6 -13.25 -10.82 69.27
CA LYS A 6 -14.61 -10.95 68.70
C LYS A 6 -14.56 -10.61 67.19
N LYS A 7 -14.72 -11.60 66.30
CA LYS A 7 -15.94 -12.05 65.57
C LYS A 7 -16.31 -11.13 64.38
N LYS A 8 -15.98 -11.49 63.13
CA LYS A 8 -16.73 -12.35 62.16
C LYS A 8 -18.17 -11.88 61.87
N LYS A 9 -18.40 -11.50 60.61
CA LYS A 9 -19.64 -11.78 59.87
C LYS A 9 -19.27 -12.42 58.53
N LYS A 10 -19.70 -13.68 58.37
CA LYS A 10 -19.86 -14.41 57.11
C LYS A 10 -21.35 -14.39 56.80
N ASP A 11 -21.70 -14.33 55.52
CA ASP A 11 -22.71 -15.12 54.78
C ASP A 11 -22.52 -14.71 53.31
N GLY A 12 -22.25 -15.57 52.32
CA GLY A 12 -22.98 -16.78 51.90
C GLY A 12 -24.00 -16.35 50.82
N ALA A 13 -24.10 -16.88 49.60
CA ALA A 13 -23.52 -18.05 48.94
C ALA A 13 -23.81 -18.04 47.41
N LYS A 14 -22.93 -18.74 46.66
CA LYS A 14 -23.16 -19.64 45.50
C LYS A 14 -24.23 -19.33 44.42
N LYS A 15 -23.79 -19.37 43.15
CA LYS A 15 -24.00 -20.46 42.14
C LYS A 15 -23.27 -20.04 40.83
N ARG A 16 -22.24 -20.75 40.34
CA ARG A 16 -22.15 -22.03 39.58
C ARG A 16 -22.72 -21.99 38.14
N GLY A 17 -21.84 -22.33 37.17
CA GLY A 17 -22.12 -22.78 35.80
C GLY A 17 -21.88 -21.67 34.76
N ARG A 18 -21.06 -21.82 33.71
CA ARG A 18 -20.90 -22.99 32.83
C ARG A 18 -19.54 -22.94 32.10
N LEU A 19 -18.90 -24.11 32.03
CA LEU A 19 -17.69 -24.47 31.29
C LEU A 19 -18.09 -25.19 29.97
N LEU A 20 -17.14 -25.32 29.03
CA LEU A 20 -17.11 -26.05 27.73
C LEU A 20 -17.55 -25.23 26.51
N ARG A 21 -16.83 -25.26 25.37
CA ARG A 21 -16.16 -26.38 24.65
C ARG A 21 -14.82 -25.89 24.07
N LEU A 22 -13.64 -26.52 24.22
CA LEU A 22 -13.16 -27.85 23.82
C LEU A 22 -13.57 -28.27 22.40
N ILE A 23 -12.77 -27.88 21.40
CA ILE A 23 -12.77 -28.53 20.08
C ILE A 23 -11.80 -29.70 20.17
N THR A 24 -12.37 -30.90 20.08
CA THR A 24 -11.69 -32.19 20.04
C THR A 24 -11.11 -32.44 18.66
N ARG A 25 -9.83 -32.81 18.66
CA ARG A 25 -9.09 -33.48 17.58
C ARG A 25 -9.69 -34.87 17.37
N THR A 26 -10.11 -35.20 16.15
CA THR A 26 -10.37 -36.58 15.72
C THR A 26 -9.41 -36.93 14.61
N SER A 27 -8.49 -37.83 14.95
CA SER A 27 -7.73 -38.66 14.04
C SER A 27 -8.66 -39.76 13.53
N ASP A 28 -8.64 -40.05 12.24
CA ASP A 28 -8.99 -41.37 11.73
C ASP A 28 -8.01 -41.77 10.62
N GLU A 29 -7.54 -43.00 10.72
CA GLU A 29 -6.51 -43.63 9.92
C GLU A 29 -7.03 -44.19 8.59
N MET A 30 -6.11 -44.21 7.62
CA MET A 30 -5.85 -45.23 6.58
C MET A 30 -6.98 -45.71 5.65
N VAL A 31 -6.76 -45.55 4.34
CA VAL A 31 -6.48 -46.70 3.45
C VAL A 31 -5.42 -46.34 2.42
N VAL A 32 -4.36 -47.12 2.41
CA VAL A 32 -3.30 -47.20 1.39
C VAL A 32 -3.80 -48.12 0.28
N THR A 33 -3.75 -47.69 -0.98
CA THR A 33 -3.59 -48.63 -2.11
C THR A 33 -2.58 -48.09 -3.10
N SER A 34 -1.45 -48.78 -3.15
CA SER A 34 -0.37 -48.65 -4.10
C SER A 34 -0.76 -49.18 -5.48
N THR A 35 -0.35 -48.48 -6.54
CA THR A 35 0.12 -49.13 -7.78
C THR A 35 1.13 -48.21 -8.48
N THR A 36 2.30 -48.76 -8.78
CA THR A 36 3.36 -48.19 -9.61
C THR A 36 3.83 -49.31 -10.56
N PRO A 37 4.66 -49.06 -11.57
CA PRO A 37 4.44 -48.33 -12.82
C PRO A 37 4.50 -49.26 -14.06
N MET A 38 4.14 -48.79 -15.25
CA MET A 38 4.63 -49.40 -16.49
C MET A 38 5.10 -48.37 -17.52
N ALA A 39 6.42 -48.39 -17.70
CA ALA A 39 7.18 -48.44 -18.96
C ALA A 39 6.97 -47.38 -20.05
N ALA A 40 8.09 -46.73 -20.33
CA ALA A 40 8.40 -46.00 -21.54
C ALA A 40 8.21 -46.84 -22.83
N ARG A 41 7.81 -46.17 -23.90
CA ARG A 41 8.13 -46.58 -25.27
C ARG A 41 8.17 -45.37 -26.20
N ALA A 42 9.36 -45.09 -26.72
CA ALA A 42 9.58 -44.24 -27.88
C ALA A 42 9.52 -45.10 -29.15
N ALA A 43 8.92 -44.57 -30.23
CA ALA A 43 9.21 -44.96 -31.63
C ALA A 43 8.55 -43.98 -32.62
N ALA A 44 9.37 -43.07 -33.16
CA ALA A 44 9.67 -42.89 -34.59
C ALA A 44 8.57 -42.92 -35.69
N GLN A 45 8.47 -41.77 -36.38
CA GLN A 45 8.68 -41.55 -37.83
C GLN A 45 7.50 -41.39 -38.83
N HIS A 46 7.81 -40.49 -39.80
CA HIS A 46 7.17 -40.14 -41.10
C HIS A 46 6.02 -39.12 -40.98
N GLY A 47 6.03 -37.93 -41.58
CA GLY A 47 6.81 -37.39 -42.70
C GLY A 47 5.82 -36.82 -43.71
N ALA A 48 5.68 -35.48 -43.80
CA ALA A 48 5.21 -34.75 -44.98
C ALA A 48 5.13 -33.24 -44.64
N ALA A 49 5.97 -32.44 -45.28
CA ALA A 49 5.74 -31.01 -45.42
C ALA A 49 4.58 -30.77 -46.39
N PRO A 50 3.83 -29.65 -46.23
CA PRO A 50 3.62 -28.83 -47.42
C PRO A 50 3.76 -27.33 -47.18
N ALA A 51 4.34 -26.70 -48.19
CA ALA A 51 4.04 -25.38 -48.76
C ALA A 51 4.12 -24.14 -47.85
N GLU A 52 5.25 -23.43 -47.98
CA GLU A 52 5.34 -22.00 -47.71
C GLU A 52 4.34 -21.22 -48.58
N SER A 53 3.31 -20.67 -47.93
CA SER A 53 2.53 -19.56 -48.47
C SER A 53 3.16 -18.27 -47.96
N ALA A 54 3.85 -17.56 -48.84
CA ALA A 54 4.37 -16.22 -48.59
C ALA A 54 3.20 -15.24 -48.35
N ALA A 55 2.85 -15.01 -47.09
CA ALA A 55 2.02 -13.89 -46.68
C ALA A 55 2.91 -12.66 -46.52
N ALA A 56 2.63 -11.61 -47.29
CA ALA A 56 3.28 -10.31 -47.15
C ALA A 56 3.10 -9.77 -45.71
N PRO A 57 4.10 -9.05 -45.15
CA PRO A 57 3.97 -8.49 -43.82
C PRO A 57 2.91 -7.38 -43.86
N VAL A 58 1.77 -7.62 -43.21
CA VAL A 58 0.84 -6.55 -42.86
C VAL A 58 1.56 -5.71 -41.81
N ALA A 59 2.03 -4.53 -42.20
CA ALA A 59 2.57 -3.57 -41.26
C ALA A 59 1.47 -3.25 -40.24
N ALA A 60 1.62 -3.76 -39.01
CA ALA A 60 0.74 -3.39 -37.92
C ALA A 60 0.90 -1.89 -37.69
N ALA A 61 -0.15 -1.13 -37.99
CA ALA A 61 -0.23 0.26 -37.57
C ALA A 61 -0.04 0.30 -36.04
N PRO A 62 0.76 1.24 -35.50
CA PRO A 62 0.98 1.32 -34.07
C PRO A 62 -0.37 1.48 -33.36
N ILE A 63 -0.72 0.51 -32.51
CA ILE A 63 -1.93 0.53 -31.70
C ILE A 63 -1.72 1.60 -30.62
N GLY A 64 -2.13 2.82 -30.95
CA GLY A 64 -2.23 3.95 -30.02
C GLY A 64 -0.91 4.68 -29.76
N THR A 65 -0.97 6.01 -29.81
CA THR A 65 -0.02 6.89 -29.13
C THR A 65 -0.38 6.90 -27.64
N ALA A 66 0.61 6.73 -26.76
CA ALA A 66 0.40 6.93 -25.33
C ALA A 66 -0.15 8.35 -25.12
N GLN A 67 -1.37 8.47 -24.59
CA GLN A 67 -1.91 9.77 -24.22
C GLN A 67 -1.07 10.32 -23.07
N GLN A 68 -0.25 11.33 -23.37
CA GLN A 68 0.53 12.11 -22.43
C GLN A 68 -0.32 13.27 -21.87
N GLU A 69 -1.60 13.04 -21.54
CA GLU A 69 -2.35 14.07 -20.82
C GLU A 69 -1.98 13.96 -19.33
N GLU A 70 -1.51 15.07 -18.76
CA GLU A 70 -1.22 15.16 -17.34
C GLU A 70 -2.51 14.96 -16.55
N PRO A 71 -2.53 14.05 -15.59
CA PRO A 71 -3.74 13.75 -14.84
C PRO A 71 -4.08 14.92 -13.89
N PRO A 72 -5.36 15.13 -13.51
CA PRO A 72 -5.82 16.36 -12.85
C PRO A 72 -5.05 16.71 -11.56
N PRO A 73 -4.97 17.95 -11.08
CA PRO A 73 -4.29 18.21 -9.81
C PRO A 73 -4.95 17.44 -8.65
N ILE A 74 -4.15 16.94 -7.70
CA ILE A 74 -4.68 16.37 -6.45
C ILE A 74 -5.07 17.55 -5.55
N GLU A 75 -6.29 17.53 -5.00
CA GLU A 75 -6.79 18.58 -4.11
C GLU A 75 -6.51 18.25 -2.64
N GLY A 76 -6.07 19.25 -1.87
CA GLY A 76 -5.76 19.11 -0.44
C GLY A 76 -4.32 18.65 -0.14
N PRO A 77 -3.97 18.44 1.14
CA PRO A 77 -2.65 17.91 1.50
C PRO A 77 -2.50 16.50 0.94
N LEU A 78 -1.35 16.25 0.30
CA LEU A 78 -1.04 14.94 -0.25
C LEU A 78 -0.98 13.89 0.87
N LYS A 79 -1.58 12.73 0.60
CA LYS A 79 -1.67 11.64 1.57
C LYS A 79 -0.74 10.50 1.19
N ALA A 80 0.13 10.09 2.11
CA ALA A 80 0.97 8.92 1.95
C ALA A 80 0.65 7.84 3.00
N MET A 81 0.59 6.59 2.57
CA MET A 81 0.57 5.44 3.48
C MET A 81 1.84 4.62 3.31
N VAL A 82 2.60 4.48 4.39
CA VAL A 82 3.80 3.64 4.46
C VAL A 82 3.41 2.28 5.05
N ILE A 83 3.60 1.22 4.27
CA ILE A 83 3.21 -0.14 4.66
C ILE A 83 4.45 -1.03 4.68
N MET A 84 4.90 -1.39 5.88
CA MET A 84 6.12 -2.18 6.11
C MET A 84 5.85 -3.45 6.91
N ALA A 85 6.80 -4.38 6.90
CA ALA A 85 6.64 -5.64 7.60
C ALA A 85 6.85 -5.48 9.09
N HIS A 86 7.91 -4.78 9.49
CA HIS A 86 8.38 -4.73 10.87
C HIS A 86 8.42 -3.28 11.39
N PRO A 87 8.27 -3.09 12.72
CA PRO A 87 8.71 -1.86 13.35
C PRO A 87 10.19 -1.62 13.03
N ASP A 88 10.60 -0.38 12.73
CA ASP A 88 11.93 0.08 12.28
C ASP A 88 12.23 0.06 10.77
N ASP A 89 11.54 -0.78 9.99
CA ASP A 89 11.79 -0.94 8.55
C ASP A 89 11.81 0.44 7.84
N ALA A 90 10.76 1.23 8.09
CA ALA A 90 10.55 2.53 7.47
C ALA A 90 11.64 3.53 7.85
N GLU A 91 12.03 3.60 9.12
CA GLU A 91 13.04 4.56 9.59
C GLU A 91 14.39 4.32 8.90
N PHE A 92 14.75 3.07 8.64
CA PHE A 92 15.99 2.75 7.92
C PHE A 92 15.93 3.08 6.44
N VAL A 93 14.84 2.78 5.74
CA VAL A 93 14.79 2.84 4.27
C VAL A 93 14.14 4.08 3.69
N CYS A 94 13.20 4.70 4.41
CA CYS A 94 12.44 5.85 3.93
C CYS A 94 12.17 6.93 4.99
N GLY A 95 12.84 6.87 6.15
CA GLY A 95 12.59 7.79 7.27
C GLY A 95 12.85 9.26 6.92
N GLY A 96 13.84 9.53 6.07
CA GLY A 96 14.14 10.89 5.62
C GLY A 96 13.08 11.44 4.66
N THR A 97 12.59 10.59 3.75
CA THR A 97 11.49 10.90 2.82
C THR A 97 10.21 11.19 3.60
N VAL A 98 9.91 10.38 4.63
CA VAL A 98 8.75 10.61 5.49
C VAL A 98 8.87 11.91 6.27
N ALA A 99 10.03 12.19 6.87
CA ALA A 99 10.28 13.46 7.56
C ALA A 99 10.08 14.65 6.63
N LYS A 100 10.58 14.55 5.38
CA LYS A 100 10.39 15.56 4.34
C LYS A 100 8.92 15.78 4.01
N TRP A 101 8.17 14.71 3.70
CA TRP A 101 6.74 14.80 3.41
C TRP A 101 5.96 15.46 4.55
N CYS A 102 6.21 15.05 5.79
CA CYS A 102 5.58 15.65 6.96
C CYS A 102 5.93 17.15 7.10
N ALA A 103 7.20 17.53 6.87
CA ALA A 103 7.64 18.92 6.91
C ALA A 103 7.01 19.78 5.80
N GLU A 104 6.74 19.19 4.63
CA GLU A 104 6.03 19.80 3.51
C GLU A 104 4.49 19.83 3.71
N GLY A 105 3.98 19.30 4.84
CA GLY A 105 2.56 19.35 5.19
C GLY A 105 1.72 18.18 4.66
N TRP A 106 2.35 17.10 4.18
CA TRP A 106 1.64 15.89 3.81
C TRP A 106 1.04 15.22 5.04
N GLU A 107 -0.07 14.51 4.85
CA GLU A 107 -0.56 13.57 5.85
C GLU A 107 0.08 12.20 5.59
N VAL A 108 0.89 11.73 6.54
CA VAL A 108 1.51 10.41 6.44
C VAL A 108 0.94 9.49 7.51
N ARG A 109 0.58 8.27 7.13
CA ARG A 109 0.19 7.19 8.05
C ARG A 109 1.02 5.94 7.83
N TYR A 110 1.28 5.22 8.91
CA TYR A 110 1.99 3.95 8.89
C TYR A 110 1.01 2.80 9.14
N LEU A 111 1.21 1.70 8.42
CA LEU A 111 0.54 0.42 8.64
C LEU A 111 1.60 -0.67 8.68
N LEU A 112 1.86 -1.22 9.86
CA LEU A 112 2.83 -2.30 10.03
C LEU A 112 2.13 -3.64 10.10
N VAL A 113 2.64 -4.60 9.33
CA VAL A 113 2.01 -5.93 9.22
C VAL A 113 2.26 -6.74 10.50
N THR A 114 3.47 -6.69 11.04
CA THR A 114 3.87 -7.43 12.25
C THR A 114 4.21 -6.51 13.41
N GLY A 115 4.32 -7.09 14.61
CA GLY A 115 4.88 -6.43 15.79
C GLY A 115 6.39 -6.62 15.97
N GLY A 116 7.08 -7.32 15.06
CA GLY A 116 8.53 -7.60 15.19
C GLY A 116 8.89 -8.49 16.39
N ASP A 117 8.02 -9.43 16.75
CA ASP A 117 8.04 -10.21 17.99
C ASP A 117 9.08 -11.36 18.02
N LYS A 118 9.99 -11.39 17.04
CA LYS A 118 11.11 -12.35 16.94
C LYS A 118 12.49 -11.70 16.84
N GLY A 119 12.56 -10.37 16.71
CA GLY A 119 13.82 -9.60 16.56
C GLY A 119 14.62 -9.47 17.85
N THR A 120 15.11 -10.57 18.42
CA THR A 120 15.98 -10.56 19.61
C THR A 120 16.86 -11.80 19.70
N HIS A 121 18.02 -11.66 20.34
CA HIS A 121 18.89 -12.78 20.74
C HIS A 121 18.80 -13.09 22.24
N ASP A 122 18.06 -12.30 23.02
CA ASP A 122 17.92 -12.51 24.46
C ASP A 122 16.98 -13.70 24.73
N PRO A 123 17.46 -14.82 25.31
CA PRO A 123 16.64 -15.99 25.60
C PRO A 123 15.59 -15.74 26.70
N ALA A 124 15.71 -14.68 27.49
CA ALA A 124 14.74 -14.30 28.51
C ALA A 124 13.57 -13.48 27.93
N GLN A 125 13.69 -13.00 26.69
CA GLN A 125 12.69 -12.16 26.06
C GLN A 125 11.46 -12.99 25.64
N HIS A 126 10.27 -12.45 25.91
CA HIS A 126 9.00 -13.06 25.50
C HIS A 126 8.45 -12.35 24.25
N PRO A 127 7.92 -13.07 23.23
CA PRO A 127 7.44 -12.47 22.00
C PRO A 127 6.44 -11.32 22.21
N GLU A 128 5.38 -11.54 22.98
CA GLU A 128 4.36 -10.52 23.26
C GLU A 128 4.94 -9.26 23.92
N LYS A 129 5.95 -9.42 24.79
CA LYS A 129 6.62 -8.29 25.43
C LYS A 129 7.50 -7.55 24.44
N LEU A 130 8.20 -8.26 23.56
CA LEU A 130 9.02 -7.64 22.52
C LEU A 130 8.15 -6.85 21.54
N ALA A 131 7.02 -7.42 21.12
CA ALA A 131 6.05 -6.73 20.27
C ALA A 131 5.59 -5.42 20.91
N ALA A 132 5.15 -5.46 22.17
CA ALA A 132 4.71 -4.26 22.88
C ALA A 132 5.79 -3.18 22.95
N ILE A 133 7.04 -3.56 23.26
CA ILE A 133 8.19 -2.64 23.27
C ILE A 133 8.37 -2.01 21.88
N ARG A 134 8.45 -2.83 20.83
CA ARG A 134 8.69 -2.33 19.47
C ARG A 134 7.54 -1.48 18.92
N GLU A 135 6.30 -1.76 19.31
CA GLU A 135 5.17 -0.89 18.97
C GLU A 135 5.30 0.50 19.61
N GLU A 136 5.74 0.57 20.88
CA GLU A 136 5.97 1.84 21.56
C GLU A 136 7.14 2.62 20.95
N GLU A 137 8.22 1.92 20.61
CA GLU A 137 9.39 2.46 19.91
C GLU A 137 9.00 3.06 18.55
N GLN A 138 8.25 2.31 17.75
CA GLN A 138 7.75 2.80 16.46
C GLN A 138 6.84 4.02 16.63
N ARG A 139 5.93 4.01 17.62
CA ARG A 139 5.07 5.17 17.87
C ARG A 139 5.89 6.39 18.27
N ALA A 140 7.02 6.22 18.97
CA ALA A 140 7.94 7.30 19.28
C ALA A 140 8.62 7.85 18.01
N ALA A 141 9.14 6.97 17.16
CA ALA A 141 9.71 7.35 15.86
C ALA A 141 8.69 8.12 15.00
N CYS A 142 7.46 7.61 14.87
CA CYS A 142 6.37 8.25 14.15
C CYS A 142 6.06 9.66 14.67
N ARG A 143 6.02 9.86 15.99
CA ARG A 143 5.81 11.20 16.59
C ARG A 143 6.94 12.16 16.22
N LEU A 144 8.19 11.70 16.23
CA LEU A 144 9.35 12.49 15.87
C LEU A 144 9.32 12.91 14.39
N LEU A 145 8.94 11.98 13.51
CA LEU A 145 8.81 12.21 12.07
C LEU A 145 7.59 13.04 11.65
N GLY A 146 6.63 13.27 12.55
CA GLY A 146 5.36 13.96 12.24
C GLY A 146 4.28 13.08 11.61
N VAL A 147 4.45 11.75 11.62
CA VAL A 147 3.46 10.78 11.13
C VAL A 147 2.18 10.88 11.98
N LYS A 148 1.04 10.98 11.31
CA LYS A 148 -0.26 11.24 11.96
C LYS A 148 -0.82 10.04 12.70
N GLU A 149 -0.60 8.84 12.18
CA GLU A 149 -1.14 7.61 12.74
C GLU A 149 -0.21 6.44 12.43
N CYS A 150 -0.05 5.53 13.38
CA CYS A 150 0.72 4.30 13.23
C CYS A 150 -0.15 3.12 13.67
N LEU A 151 -0.45 2.21 12.74
CA LEU A 151 -1.33 1.06 12.96
C LEU A 151 -0.54 -0.25 12.82
N PHE A 152 -1.02 -1.30 13.50
CA PHE A 152 -0.40 -2.61 13.50
C PHE A 152 -1.48 -3.67 13.22
N LEU A 153 -1.22 -4.56 12.27
CA LEU A 153 -2.13 -5.65 11.93
C LEU A 153 -1.97 -6.88 12.85
N GLY A 154 -0.84 -6.97 13.57
CA GLY A 154 -0.60 -8.00 14.59
C GLY A 154 -0.23 -9.38 14.03
N TYR A 155 0.24 -9.47 12.79
CA TYR A 155 0.74 -10.73 12.24
C TYR A 155 2.07 -11.13 12.91
N PRO A 156 2.33 -12.44 13.09
CA PRO A 156 3.57 -12.91 13.70
C PRO A 156 4.78 -12.70 12.77
N ASP A 157 5.86 -12.15 13.34
CA ASP A 157 7.13 -11.91 12.66
C ASP A 157 7.76 -13.23 12.15
N GLY A 158 8.18 -13.24 10.89
CA GLY A 158 8.77 -14.36 10.15
C GLY A 158 7.75 -15.26 9.46
N PHE A 159 6.45 -15.09 9.75
CA PHE A 159 5.37 -15.95 9.28
C PHE A 159 4.36 -15.24 8.38
N THR A 160 4.62 -13.99 7.97
CA THR A 160 3.74 -13.25 7.08
C THR A 160 3.54 -14.03 5.78
N VAL A 161 2.31 -14.21 5.33
CA VAL A 161 1.96 -14.96 4.12
C VAL A 161 0.98 -14.17 3.27
N ASP A 162 1.05 -14.37 1.96
CA ASP A 162 0.04 -13.83 1.05
C ASP A 162 -1.25 -14.62 1.19
N GLU A 163 -2.15 -14.08 2.01
CA GLU A 163 -3.49 -14.61 2.24
C GLU A 163 -4.55 -13.55 1.96
N HIS A 164 -5.75 -14.01 1.60
CA HIS A 164 -6.90 -13.16 1.30
C HIS A 164 -7.26 -12.23 2.46
N GLU A 165 -7.08 -12.68 3.70
CA GLU A 165 -7.35 -11.88 4.90
C GLU A 165 -6.40 -10.67 5.01
N LEU A 166 -5.09 -10.90 4.89
CA LEU A 166 -4.10 -9.83 4.96
C LEU A 166 -4.32 -8.80 3.84
N ARG A 167 -4.54 -9.26 2.60
CA ARG A 167 -4.90 -8.38 1.48
C ARG A 167 -6.16 -7.57 1.77
N GLY A 168 -7.19 -8.19 2.38
CA GLY A 168 -8.44 -7.52 2.71
C GLY A 168 -8.30 -6.46 3.79
N GLN A 169 -7.51 -6.73 4.83
CA GLN A 169 -7.21 -5.74 5.86
C GLN A 169 -6.48 -4.53 5.27
N ILE A 170 -5.49 -4.75 4.41
CA ILE A 170 -4.76 -3.66 3.73
C ILE A 170 -5.70 -2.87 2.81
N VAL A 171 -6.51 -3.54 1.98
CA VAL A 171 -7.51 -2.88 1.11
C VAL A 171 -8.44 -2.00 1.92
N ARG A 172 -8.95 -2.50 3.05
CA ARG A 172 -9.82 -1.73 3.94
C ARG A 172 -9.13 -0.47 4.46
N HIS A 173 -7.87 -0.57 4.91
CA HIS A 173 -7.10 0.59 5.35
C HIS A 173 -6.83 1.59 4.22
N LEU A 174 -6.56 1.11 3.00
CA LEU A 174 -6.41 1.97 1.82
C LEU A 174 -7.72 2.69 1.47
N ARG A 175 -8.88 2.03 1.57
CA ARG A 175 -10.20 2.66 1.34
C ARG A 175 -10.59 3.66 2.42
N LEU A 176 -10.24 3.37 3.68
CA LEU A 176 -10.44 4.29 4.81
C LEU A 176 -9.61 5.56 4.67
N TYR A 177 -8.33 5.42 4.31
CA TYR A 177 -7.40 6.54 4.32
C TYR A 177 -7.32 7.28 2.99
N ARG A 178 -7.53 6.57 1.89
CA ARG A 178 -7.46 7.07 0.51
C ARG A 178 -6.14 7.76 0.18
N PRO A 179 -4.97 7.09 0.35
CA PRO A 179 -3.67 7.70 0.07
C PRO A 179 -3.41 7.92 -1.41
N ASP A 180 -2.75 9.02 -1.77
CA ASP A 180 -2.25 9.28 -3.11
C ASP A 180 -1.02 8.43 -3.42
N VAL A 181 -0.15 8.27 -2.42
CA VAL A 181 1.11 7.52 -2.53
C VAL A 181 1.11 6.38 -1.52
N VAL A 182 1.48 5.18 -1.97
CA VAL A 182 1.79 4.05 -1.09
C VAL A 182 3.29 3.76 -1.17
N LEU A 183 3.94 3.60 -0.02
CA LEU A 183 5.34 3.21 0.06
C LEU A 183 5.45 1.84 0.74
N THR A 184 6.14 0.90 0.11
CA THR A 184 6.33 -0.47 0.64
C THR A 184 7.64 -1.09 0.14
N TRP A 185 7.87 -2.37 0.41
CA TRP A 185 9.04 -3.12 -0.05
C TRP A 185 8.96 -3.49 -1.54
N ASP A 186 10.11 -3.44 -2.24
CA ASP A 186 10.25 -4.13 -3.54
C ASP A 186 10.27 -5.66 -3.32
N ALA A 187 9.16 -6.31 -3.67
CA ALA A 187 9.00 -7.75 -3.51
C ALA A 187 9.89 -8.59 -4.43
N TRP A 188 10.37 -8.02 -5.55
CA TRP A 188 11.03 -8.74 -6.63
C TRP A 188 12.54 -8.56 -6.68
N ARG A 189 13.15 -7.88 -5.70
CA ARG A 189 14.61 -7.84 -5.58
C ARG A 189 15.18 -9.25 -5.38
N THR A 190 16.29 -9.52 -6.08
CA THR A 190 16.98 -10.82 -6.14
C THR A 190 18.02 -11.03 -5.04
N GLY A 191 18.52 -9.94 -4.43
CA GLY A 191 19.47 -9.95 -3.32
C GLY A 191 18.86 -10.39 -1.99
N PHE A 192 19.54 -10.09 -0.88
CA PHE A 192 19.02 -10.40 0.45
C PHE A 192 17.62 -9.79 0.61
N ASN A 193 16.64 -10.66 0.85
CA ASN A 193 15.26 -10.25 0.96
C ASN A 193 14.60 -11.06 2.06
N HIS A 194 14.30 -10.42 3.19
CA HIS A 194 13.59 -11.07 4.28
C HIS A 194 12.25 -11.62 3.77
N ARG A 195 11.83 -12.78 4.28
CA ARG A 195 10.60 -13.43 3.82
C ARG A 195 9.39 -12.50 3.96
N ASP A 196 9.28 -11.83 5.09
CA ASP A 196 8.19 -10.90 5.34
C ASP A 196 8.27 -9.66 4.44
N HIS A 197 9.46 -9.11 4.17
CA HIS A 197 9.61 -7.99 3.22
C HIS A 197 9.07 -8.36 1.83
N ARG A 198 9.41 -9.56 1.33
CA ARG A 198 8.84 -10.08 0.06
C ARG A 198 7.32 -10.16 0.12
N ASN A 199 6.80 -10.82 1.13
CA ASN A 199 5.38 -11.12 1.19
C ASN A 199 4.56 -9.85 1.40
N VAL A 200 5.02 -8.92 2.23
CA VAL A 200 4.37 -7.61 2.40
C VAL A 200 4.42 -6.81 1.11
N GLY A 201 5.56 -6.74 0.44
CA GLY A 201 5.66 -6.05 -0.86
C GLY A 201 4.69 -6.62 -1.91
N THR A 202 4.57 -7.96 -2.00
CA THR A 202 3.62 -8.62 -2.91
C THR A 202 2.18 -8.29 -2.54
N VAL A 203 1.81 -8.49 -1.28
CA VAL A 203 0.44 -8.28 -0.78
C VAL A 203 0.01 -6.83 -0.94
N VAL A 204 0.89 -5.87 -0.64
CA VAL A 204 0.61 -4.44 -0.84
C VAL A 204 0.44 -4.12 -2.32
N SER A 205 1.30 -4.67 -3.19
CA SER A 205 1.18 -4.47 -4.63
C SER A 205 -0.16 -4.96 -5.18
N ASP A 206 -0.58 -6.16 -4.76
CA ASP A 206 -1.87 -6.73 -5.13
C ASP A 206 -3.05 -5.93 -4.53
N ALA A 207 -2.91 -5.47 -3.28
CA ALA A 207 -3.90 -4.63 -2.63
C ALA A 207 -4.10 -3.30 -3.38
N VAL A 208 -3.01 -2.68 -3.83
CA VAL A 208 -3.04 -1.44 -4.62
C VAL A 208 -3.64 -1.66 -6.02
N TYR A 209 -3.31 -2.79 -6.67
CA TYR A 209 -3.89 -3.12 -7.97
C TYR A 209 -4.05 -4.64 -8.15
N PRO A 210 -5.27 -5.14 -8.45
CA PRO A 210 -6.49 -4.38 -8.72
C PRO A 210 -7.38 -4.13 -7.49
N LEU A 211 -7.05 -4.64 -6.30
CA LEU A 211 -8.06 -4.94 -5.27
C LEU A 211 -8.73 -3.71 -4.64
N VAL A 212 -7.98 -2.65 -4.31
CA VAL A 212 -8.56 -1.42 -3.74
C VAL A 212 -9.40 -0.64 -4.76
N ARG A 213 -9.02 -0.72 -6.05
CA ARG A 213 -9.65 -0.01 -7.17
C ARG A 213 -10.93 -0.70 -7.63
N ASP A 214 -10.87 -2.01 -7.85
CA ASP A 214 -11.95 -2.75 -8.50
C ASP A 214 -13.04 -3.11 -7.49
N ARG A 215 -14.23 -2.60 -7.77
CA ARG A 215 -15.40 -2.63 -6.90
C ARG A 215 -15.82 -4.04 -6.41
N LEU A 216 -15.58 -5.06 -7.23
CA LEU A 216 -16.03 -6.41 -6.95
C LEU A 216 -15.17 -7.14 -5.90
N PHE A 217 -14.00 -6.60 -5.54
CA PHE A 217 -13.19 -7.14 -4.47
C PHE A 217 -13.61 -6.56 -3.11
N TYR A 218 -13.73 -7.44 -2.12
CA TYR A 218 -14.09 -7.10 -0.74
C TYR A 218 -15.40 -6.28 -0.66
N GLN A 219 -16.48 -6.75 -1.28
CA GLN A 219 -17.77 -6.03 -1.40
C GLN A 219 -18.39 -5.59 -0.06
N ARG A 220 -18.08 -6.29 1.04
CA ARG A 220 -18.51 -5.89 2.38
C ARG A 220 -18.03 -4.50 2.80
N ASP A 221 -16.89 -4.05 2.28
CA ASP A 221 -16.42 -2.68 2.52
C ASP A 221 -17.41 -1.65 1.97
N GLU A 222 -18.10 -1.92 0.87
CA GLU A 222 -19.12 -1.00 0.34
C GLU A 222 -20.35 -0.93 1.25
N GLU A 223 -20.73 -2.06 1.87
CA GLU A 223 -21.80 -2.10 2.87
C GLU A 223 -21.46 -1.23 4.08
N ASP A 224 -20.16 -1.11 4.40
CA ASP A 224 -19.61 -0.21 5.42
C ASP A 224 -19.38 1.24 4.92
N GLY A 225 -19.74 1.55 3.66
CA GLY A 225 -19.56 2.87 3.06
C GLY A 225 -18.14 3.18 2.57
N LEU A 226 -17.26 2.19 2.52
CA LEU A 226 -15.87 2.32 2.06
C LEU A 226 -15.80 2.08 0.56
N LEU A 227 -15.86 3.17 -0.21
CA LEU A 227 -15.80 3.12 -1.67
C LEU A 227 -14.40 2.75 -2.17
N SER A 228 -14.36 2.22 -3.40
CA SER A 228 -13.12 2.05 -4.16
C SER A 228 -12.23 3.29 -4.14
N HIS A 229 -10.93 3.05 -4.17
CA HIS A 229 -9.91 4.08 -4.21
C HIS A 229 -8.85 3.74 -5.24
N GLN A 230 -8.28 4.76 -5.88
CA GLN A 230 -7.17 4.61 -6.80
C GLN A 230 -5.95 5.31 -6.21
N VAL A 231 -4.92 4.53 -5.87
CA VAL A 231 -3.61 5.05 -5.52
C VAL A 231 -2.94 5.57 -6.78
N ASN A 232 -2.33 6.75 -6.71
CA ASN A 232 -1.71 7.41 -7.86
C ASN A 232 -0.30 6.87 -8.11
N GLU A 233 0.49 6.69 -7.04
CA GLU A 233 1.87 6.21 -7.12
C GLU A 233 2.21 5.18 -6.05
N VAL A 234 3.09 4.24 -6.40
CA VAL A 234 3.71 3.33 -5.44
C VAL A 234 5.22 3.53 -5.47
N LEU A 235 5.82 3.73 -4.30
CA LEU A 235 7.28 3.77 -4.12
C LEU A 235 7.74 2.47 -3.46
N LEU A 236 8.60 1.73 -4.15
CA LEU A 236 9.15 0.47 -3.67
C LEU A 236 10.56 0.68 -3.13
N ALA A 237 10.71 0.49 -1.83
CA ALA A 237 11.97 0.62 -1.10
C ALA A 237 12.85 -0.64 -1.24
N GLY A 238 14.17 -0.43 -1.16
CA GLY A 238 15.15 -1.50 -1.26
C GLY A 238 15.24 -2.14 -2.65
N ALA A 239 14.79 -1.43 -3.69
CA ALA A 239 14.86 -1.87 -5.07
C ALA A 239 16.31 -1.97 -5.55
N GLU A 240 16.62 -3.00 -6.35
CA GLU A 240 17.95 -3.15 -6.96
C GLU A 240 18.22 -2.15 -8.09
N LYS A 241 17.15 -1.75 -8.77
CA LYS A 241 17.19 -0.81 -9.91
C LYS A 241 16.25 0.37 -9.62
N PRO A 242 16.59 1.21 -8.63
CA PRO A 242 15.79 2.38 -8.34
C PRO A 242 15.81 3.36 -9.52
N ASP A 243 14.69 4.01 -9.76
CA ASP A 243 14.50 5.03 -10.81
C ASP A 243 13.84 6.32 -10.28
N TYR A 244 13.71 6.41 -8.96
CA TYR A 244 13.21 7.58 -8.26
C TYR A 244 14.06 7.84 -7.02
N THR A 245 14.46 9.09 -6.82
CA THR A 245 15.36 9.50 -5.74
C THR A 245 14.78 10.69 -5.01
N VAL A 246 14.87 10.66 -3.69
CA VAL A 246 14.50 11.77 -2.81
C VAL A 246 15.76 12.23 -2.07
N ASP A 247 16.10 13.52 -2.25
CA ASP A 247 17.09 14.18 -1.42
C ASP A 247 16.51 14.43 -0.03
N ILE A 248 17.18 13.87 0.97
CA ILE A 248 16.84 13.91 2.39
C ILE A 248 17.93 14.60 3.22
N THR A 249 18.86 15.34 2.59
CA THR A 249 20.01 15.95 3.28
C THR A 249 19.56 16.79 4.48
N ASP A 250 18.54 17.62 4.32
CA ASP A 250 17.99 18.48 5.38
C ASP A 250 17.19 17.70 6.45
N HIS A 251 16.86 16.45 6.19
CA HIS A 251 16.06 15.58 7.07
C HIS A 251 16.85 14.38 7.61
N TRP A 252 18.15 14.31 7.33
CA TRP A 252 18.99 13.20 7.72
C TRP A 252 19.06 13.04 9.24
N GLU A 253 19.26 14.14 9.97
CA GLU A 253 19.31 14.07 11.43
C GLU A 253 17.99 13.58 12.04
N THR A 254 16.85 14.06 11.52
CA THR A 254 15.52 13.60 11.95
C THR A 254 15.33 12.10 11.69
N LYS A 255 15.82 11.62 10.54
CA LYS A 255 15.86 10.18 10.25
C LYS A 255 16.68 9.41 11.28
N ILE A 256 17.87 9.90 11.64
CA ILE A 256 18.70 9.24 12.67
C ILE A 256 18.01 9.24 14.02
N ASP A 257 17.43 10.35 14.44
CA ASP A 257 16.72 10.42 15.72
C ASP A 257 15.52 9.47 15.77
N ALA A 258 14.83 9.27 14.64
CA ALA A 258 13.77 8.27 14.51
C ALA A 258 14.31 6.83 14.58
N ILE A 259 15.43 6.52 13.92
CA ILE A 259 16.10 5.20 14.02
C ILE A 259 16.47 4.91 15.48
N LEU A 260 16.96 5.91 16.21
CA LEU A 260 17.39 5.76 17.60
C LEU A 260 16.22 5.53 18.59
N CYS A 261 14.98 5.76 18.18
CA CYS A 261 13.81 5.38 18.99
C CYS A 261 13.68 3.85 19.14
N HIS A 262 14.24 3.07 18.21
CA HIS A 262 14.19 1.60 18.20
C HIS A 262 15.28 0.96 19.07
N THR A 263 15.30 1.35 20.34
CA THR A 263 16.37 1.01 21.31
C THR A 263 16.63 -0.49 21.43
N SER A 264 15.58 -1.31 21.34
CA SER A 264 15.64 -2.77 21.38
C SER A 264 16.42 -3.36 20.19
N GLN A 265 16.50 -2.65 19.07
CA GLN A 265 17.11 -3.12 17.81
C GLN A 265 18.46 -2.44 17.53
N VAL A 266 18.66 -1.19 17.95
CA VAL A 266 19.89 -0.45 17.66
C VAL A 266 20.99 -0.64 18.70
N GLY A 267 20.72 -1.32 19.81
CA GLY A 267 21.75 -1.91 20.68
C GLY A 267 22.72 -0.89 21.30
N GLY A 268 22.22 0.29 21.67
CA GLY A 268 23.03 1.34 22.30
C GLY A 268 23.84 2.22 21.33
N ARG A 269 23.62 2.09 20.01
CA ARG A 269 24.10 3.08 19.04
C ARG A 269 23.64 4.49 19.41
N THR A 270 24.51 5.45 19.15
CA THR A 270 24.30 6.87 19.46
C THR A 270 24.22 7.69 18.18
N LYS A 271 23.72 8.93 18.27
CA LYS A 271 23.68 9.84 17.13
C LYS A 271 25.09 10.12 16.59
N GLU A 272 26.05 10.22 17.50
CA GLU A 272 27.47 10.42 17.20
C GLU A 272 28.04 9.29 16.32
N ASP A 273 27.60 8.04 16.52
CA ASP A 273 28.03 6.91 15.68
C ASP A 273 27.60 7.11 14.22
N PHE A 274 26.37 7.57 13.99
CA PHE A 274 25.87 7.85 12.64
C PHE A 274 26.53 9.08 12.01
N LEU A 275 26.77 10.14 12.80
CA LEU A 275 27.46 11.34 12.35
C LEU A 275 28.92 11.05 11.96
N LYS A 276 29.59 10.18 12.71
CA LYS A 276 30.95 9.74 12.37
C LYS A 276 30.99 8.99 11.04
N VAL A 277 30.08 8.03 10.83
CA VAL A 277 29.97 7.32 9.54
C VAL A 277 29.73 8.31 8.39
N ARG A 278 28.88 9.32 8.60
CA ARG A 278 28.65 10.36 7.59
C ARG A 278 29.92 11.17 7.32
N GLN A 279 30.65 11.58 8.36
CA GLN A 279 31.90 12.32 8.19
C GLN A 279 32.93 11.53 7.38
N GLU A 280 33.12 10.24 7.69
CA GLU A 280 34.04 9.36 6.96
C GLU A 280 33.65 9.22 5.48
N GLN A 281 32.35 9.18 5.17
CA GLN A 281 31.86 9.19 3.78
C GLN A 281 32.16 10.51 3.06
N VAL A 282 31.94 11.65 3.74
CA VAL A 282 32.24 12.98 3.18
C VAL A 282 33.73 13.13 2.88
N GLU A 283 34.60 12.66 3.78
CA GLU A 283 36.06 12.69 3.58
C GLU A 283 36.50 11.83 2.39
N LYS A 284 35.84 10.69 2.17
CA LYS A 284 36.19 9.74 1.10
C LYS A 284 35.61 10.10 -0.27
N GLU A 285 34.38 10.58 -0.29
CA GLU A 285 33.58 10.70 -1.53
C GLU A 285 33.13 12.13 -1.84
N GLY A 286 33.44 13.08 -0.96
CA GLY A 286 32.95 14.46 -1.01
C GLY A 286 31.56 14.60 -0.37
N ASP A 287 31.17 15.85 -0.14
CA ASP A 287 29.87 16.18 0.45
C ASP A 287 28.76 16.07 -0.61
N LYS A 288 28.31 14.84 -0.84
CA LYS A 288 27.19 14.53 -1.75
C LYS A 288 25.86 14.57 -1.00
N PRO A 289 24.75 14.90 -1.69
CA PRO A 289 23.41 14.79 -1.13
C PRO A 289 23.14 13.41 -0.54
N ILE A 290 22.39 13.37 0.55
CA ILE A 290 21.94 12.14 1.17
C ILE A 290 20.61 11.75 0.52
N GLU A 291 20.58 10.57 -0.08
CA GLU A 291 19.48 10.15 -0.94
C GLU A 291 18.81 8.88 -0.44
N GLU A 292 17.49 8.87 -0.46
CA GLU A 292 16.70 7.64 -0.41
C GLU A 292 16.19 7.30 -1.81
N ARG A 293 16.30 6.03 -2.19
CA ARG A 293 16.10 5.58 -3.58
C ARG A 293 15.04 4.51 -3.65
N PHE A 294 14.15 4.66 -4.61
CA PHE A 294 12.95 3.84 -4.79
C PHE A 294 12.82 3.40 -6.24
N ARG A 295 12.11 2.29 -6.46
CA ARG A 295 11.48 2.01 -7.75
C ARG A 295 10.08 2.62 -7.71
N ARG A 296 9.73 3.48 -8.67
CA ARG A 296 8.42 4.13 -8.72
C ARG A 296 7.50 3.46 -9.72
N TRP A 297 6.27 3.20 -9.32
CA TRP A 297 5.17 2.84 -10.21
C TRP A 297 4.16 3.97 -10.26
N SER A 298 3.95 4.57 -11.44
CA SER A 298 2.87 5.52 -11.67
C SER A 298 1.65 4.76 -12.21
N ILE A 299 0.55 4.78 -11.46
CA ILE A 299 -0.67 4.02 -11.74
C ILE A 299 -1.76 4.91 -12.36
N ARG A 300 -1.58 6.23 -12.24
CA ARG A 300 -2.55 7.22 -12.70
C ARG A 300 -2.78 7.09 -14.20
N ARG A 301 -4.05 6.94 -14.60
CA ARG A 301 -4.44 7.00 -16.01
C ARG A 301 -4.90 8.42 -16.33
N PRO A 302 -4.60 8.95 -17.53
CA PRO A 302 -5.30 10.12 -18.02
C PRO A 302 -6.81 9.80 -18.04
N VAL A 303 -7.61 10.77 -17.61
CA VAL A 303 -9.06 10.71 -17.81
C VAL A 303 -9.25 10.61 -19.31
N ARG A 304 -9.86 9.53 -19.82
CA ARG A 304 -10.33 9.56 -21.21
C ARG A 304 -11.27 10.75 -21.29
N LYS A 305 -10.90 11.81 -22.03
CA LYS A 305 -11.91 12.76 -22.51
C LYS A 305 -13.05 11.91 -23.05
N GLN A 306 -14.25 12.13 -22.53
CA GLN A 306 -15.42 11.63 -23.25
C GLN A 306 -15.25 12.22 -24.64
N GLU A 307 -15.10 11.38 -25.66
CA GLU A 307 -15.28 11.86 -27.03
C GLU A 307 -16.63 12.56 -26.99
N GLU A 308 -16.64 13.87 -27.23
CA GLU A 308 -17.86 14.65 -27.29
C GLU A 308 -18.79 13.87 -28.22
N ASP A 309 -19.96 13.48 -27.69
CA ASP A 309 -20.90 12.70 -28.48
C ASP A 309 -21.23 13.57 -29.70
N PRO A 310 -20.84 13.17 -30.93
CA PRO A 310 -21.05 14.03 -32.09
C PRO A 310 -22.54 14.31 -32.33
N LYS A 311 -23.44 13.53 -31.69
CA LYS A 311 -24.87 13.82 -31.66
C LYS A 311 -25.27 14.90 -30.66
N ALA A 312 -24.55 15.04 -29.55
CA ALA A 312 -24.79 16.11 -28.57
C ALA A 312 -24.27 17.45 -29.10
N GLU A 313 -23.12 17.46 -29.78
CA GLU A 313 -22.58 18.65 -30.44
C GLU A 313 -23.50 19.10 -31.60
N ALA A 314 -23.92 18.17 -32.47
CA ALA A 314 -24.87 18.48 -33.54
C ALA A 314 -26.27 18.88 -33.03
N ALA A 315 -26.69 18.42 -31.84
CA ALA A 315 -27.96 18.84 -31.24
C ALA A 315 -27.87 20.25 -30.65
N ALA A 316 -26.74 20.59 -30.03
CA ALA A 316 -26.50 21.94 -29.51
C ALA A 316 -26.37 22.97 -30.65
N GLU A 317 -25.66 22.64 -31.73
CA GLU A 317 -25.57 23.51 -32.91
C GLU A 317 -26.95 23.70 -33.58
N ALA A 318 -27.79 22.66 -33.62
CA ALA A 318 -29.13 22.78 -34.17
C ALA A 318 -30.05 23.64 -33.29
N GLU A 319 -29.89 23.59 -31.97
CA GLU A 319 -30.66 24.39 -31.01
C GLU A 319 -30.26 25.88 -31.10
N GLU A 320 -28.96 26.18 -31.20
CA GLU A 320 -28.44 27.54 -31.38
C GLU A 320 -28.91 28.17 -32.70
N VAL A 321 -28.89 27.41 -33.80
CA VAL A 321 -29.41 27.89 -35.10
C VAL A 321 -30.93 28.12 -35.04
N THR A 322 -31.69 27.34 -34.26
CA THR A 322 -33.12 27.59 -34.09
C THR A 322 -33.41 28.83 -33.25
N GLU A 323 -32.62 29.12 -32.23
CA GLU A 323 -32.78 30.35 -31.43
C GLU A 323 -32.44 31.59 -32.28
N GLU A 324 -31.37 31.55 -33.07
CA GLU A 324 -30.97 32.66 -33.95
C GLU A 324 -32.04 32.96 -35.03
N LEU A 325 -32.68 31.90 -35.57
CA LEU A 325 -33.77 32.04 -36.54
C LEU A 325 -35.07 32.57 -35.92
N VAL A 326 -35.34 32.25 -34.66
CA VAL A 326 -36.49 32.77 -33.92
C VAL A 326 -36.29 34.25 -33.61
N GLU A 327 -35.09 34.64 -33.17
CA GLU A 327 -34.75 36.03 -32.88
C GLU A 327 -34.81 36.91 -34.15
N ALA A 328 -34.29 36.42 -35.27
CA ALA A 328 -34.39 37.11 -36.57
C ALA A 328 -35.85 37.24 -37.09
N ALA A 329 -36.74 36.29 -36.75
CA ALA A 329 -38.15 36.34 -37.13
C ALA A 329 -38.97 37.31 -36.25
N GLU A 330 -38.57 37.51 -34.99
CA GLU A 330 -39.15 38.50 -34.10
C GLU A 330 -38.73 39.92 -34.46
N GLU A 331 -37.49 40.13 -34.91
CA GLU A 331 -36.99 41.43 -35.36
C GLU A 331 -37.65 41.92 -36.67
N GLN A 332 -38.12 41.00 -37.52
CA GLN A 332 -38.89 41.34 -38.73
C GLN A 332 -40.38 41.65 -38.45
N ARG A 333 -40.81 41.52 -37.19
CA ARG A 333 -42.19 41.77 -36.75
C ARG A 333 -42.33 43.11 -36.05
N GLU A 334 -41.82 44.18 -36.65
CA GLU A 334 -42.20 45.53 -36.23
C GLU A 334 -43.66 45.85 -36.64
N PRO A 335 -44.44 46.52 -35.78
CA PRO A 335 -45.84 46.80 -36.05
C PRO A 335 -46.01 47.96 -37.04
N GLU A 336 -46.67 47.70 -38.17
CA GLU A 336 -47.24 48.77 -39.00
C GLU A 336 -48.20 49.61 -38.15
N THR A 337 -47.77 50.81 -37.78
CA THR A 337 -48.62 51.82 -37.15
C THR A 337 -48.72 53.05 -38.04
N SER A 338 -49.93 53.17 -38.61
CA SER A 338 -50.66 54.39 -38.98
C SER A 338 -50.01 55.43 -39.90
N VAL A 339 -50.57 55.55 -41.12
CA VAL A 339 -50.79 56.84 -41.76
C VAL A 339 -52.31 57.09 -41.81
N ALA A 340 -52.67 58.32 -41.45
CA ALA A 340 -53.99 58.85 -41.14
C ALA A 340 -55.01 58.83 -42.29
N GLU A 341 -56.30 58.76 -41.94
CA GLU A 341 -57.27 59.89 -42.05
C GLU A 341 -58.47 59.68 -41.11
#